data_AF-A0A7S0ESY8-F1
#
_entry.id   AF-A0A7S0ESY8-F1
#
_cell.length_a   1.000
_cell.length_b   1.000
_cell.length_c   1.000
_cell.angle_alpha   90.00
_cell.angle_beta   90.00
_cell.angle_gamma   90.00
#
_symmetry.space_group_name_H-M   'P 1'
#
loop_
_entity.id
_entity.type
_entity.pdbx_description
1 polymer ?
#
loop_
_entity_poly.entity_id
_entity_poly.type
_entity_poly.pdbx_seq_one_letter_code
_entity_poly.pdbx_strand_id
1 'polypeptide(L)'
;RIVNGTSEGSTGGCIAQYDGSSVQATGTVLEYCTAGQEGGAVYSGGNSTVVLSSSNISVGKSLGSTGGCIAQYGQSNLQATGSVLEVCVSVGGGGAVYSSGQSQVVLEG
;
A
#
# COMPACT_ATOMS: atom_id res chain seq x y z
N ARG A 1 0.50 2.36 -15.25
CA ARG A 1 1.36 3.13 -14.31
C ARG A 1 0.51 4.23 -13.69
N ILE A 2 0.62 4.47 -12.38
CA ILE A 2 -0.02 5.55 -11.62
C ILE A 2 1.10 6.29 -10.89
N VAL A 3 1.16 7.61 -10.97
CA VAL A 3 2.25 8.38 -10.33
C VAL A 3 1.81 9.68 -9.74
N ASN A 4 2.57 10.17 -8.77
CA ASN A 4 2.33 11.45 -8.07
C ASN A 4 0.93 11.52 -7.45
N GLY A 5 0.36 10.38 -7.07
CA GLY A 5 -0.90 10.36 -6.34
C GLY A 5 -0.69 10.88 -4.92
N THR A 6 -1.51 11.84 -4.52
CA THR A 6 -1.45 12.43 -3.18
C THR A 6 -2.82 12.44 -2.52
N SER A 7 -2.85 12.13 -1.22
CA SER A 7 -4.05 12.26 -0.39
C SER A 7 -3.71 12.99 0.91
N GLU A 8 -3.77 14.32 0.88
CA GLU A 8 -3.46 15.16 2.03
C GLU A 8 -4.40 14.87 3.20
N GLY A 9 -3.83 14.66 4.39
CA GLY A 9 -4.58 14.33 5.60
C GLY A 9 -5.33 12.98 5.56
N SER A 10 -5.15 12.16 4.52
CA SER A 10 -5.88 10.89 4.34
C SER A 10 -4.93 9.73 3.99
N THR A 11 -5.49 8.58 3.60
CA THR A 11 -4.78 7.33 3.36
C THR A 11 -4.66 7.03 1.86
N GLY A 12 -3.69 6.22 1.45
CA GLY A 12 -3.61 5.72 0.08
C GLY A 12 -3.39 6.83 -0.96
N GLY A 13 -2.14 7.27 -1.18
CA GLY A 13 -1.86 8.38 -2.09
C GLY A 13 -2.25 8.08 -3.54
N CYS A 14 -2.06 6.84 -3.99
CA CYS A 14 -2.43 6.41 -5.33
C CYS A 14 -3.71 5.56 -5.34
N ILE A 15 -3.89 4.68 -4.36
CA ILE A 15 -5.07 3.81 -4.24
C ILE A 15 -5.48 3.73 -2.77
N ALA A 16 -6.75 3.97 -2.50
CA ALA A 16 -7.37 3.69 -1.21
C ALA A 16 -8.59 2.81 -1.41
N GLN A 17 -8.74 1.79 -0.57
CA GLN A 17 -9.85 0.85 -0.66
C GLN A 17 -10.32 0.41 0.74
N TYR A 18 -11.63 0.21 0.83
CA TYR A 18 -12.38 0.01 2.07
C TYR A 18 -13.47 -1.05 1.85
N ASP A 19 -13.96 -1.63 2.95
CA ASP A 19 -15.23 -2.34 3.03
C ASP A 19 -15.42 -3.46 1.99
N GLY A 20 -14.50 -4.43 1.99
CA GLY A 20 -14.57 -5.62 1.13
C GLY A 20 -14.15 -5.38 -0.31
N SER A 21 -13.48 -4.26 -0.60
CA SER A 21 -13.02 -3.91 -1.94
C SER A 21 -11.80 -4.74 -2.35
N SER A 22 -11.61 -4.91 -3.66
CA SER A 22 -10.45 -5.61 -4.22
C SER A 22 -9.79 -4.79 -5.32
N VAL A 23 -8.46 -4.74 -5.33
CA VAL A 23 -7.66 -4.23 -6.46
C VAL A 23 -6.64 -5.28 -6.87
N GLN A 24 -6.49 -5.42 -8.17
CA GLN A 24 -5.47 -6.26 -8.78
C GLN A 24 -4.64 -5.40 -9.73
N ALA A 25 -3.32 -5.43 -9.57
CA ALA A 25 -2.38 -4.73 -10.42
C ALA A 25 -1.37 -5.74 -10.98
N THR A 26 -1.28 -5.81 -12.30
CA THR A 26 -0.35 -6.70 -13.02
C THR A 26 0.56 -5.86 -13.90
N GLY A 27 1.88 -6.07 -13.85
CA GLY A 27 2.83 -5.32 -14.67
C GLY A 27 2.77 -3.80 -14.46
N THR A 28 2.34 -3.34 -13.29
CA THR A 28 2.02 -1.94 -13.04
C THR A 28 3.06 -1.28 -12.16
N VAL A 29 3.33 0.00 -12.42
CA VAL A 29 4.18 0.86 -11.58
C VAL A 29 3.32 1.87 -10.84
N LEU A 30 3.47 1.93 -9.51
CA LEU A 30 2.99 3.00 -8.64
C LEU A 30 4.21 3.76 -8.12
N GLU A 31 4.34 5.04 -8.44
CA GLU A 31 5.57 5.78 -8.13
C GLU A 31 5.30 7.20 -7.63
N TYR A 32 6.11 7.65 -6.66
CA TYR A 32 5.99 8.98 -6.04
C TYR A 32 4.62 9.22 -5.38
N CYS A 33 4.02 8.18 -4.79
CA CYS A 33 2.74 8.30 -4.11
C CYS A 33 2.94 8.77 -2.66
N THR A 34 2.11 9.70 -2.19
CA THR A 34 2.18 10.21 -0.81
C THR A 34 0.81 10.25 -0.14
N ALA A 35 0.68 9.62 1.03
CA ALA A 35 -0.50 9.71 1.87
C ALA A 35 -0.21 10.57 3.10
N GLY A 36 -1.19 11.38 3.50
CA GLY A 36 -1.10 12.19 4.71
C GLY A 36 -1.09 11.38 6.00
N GLN A 37 -1.70 10.20 6.00
CA GLN A 37 -1.83 9.34 7.18
C GLN A 37 -1.17 7.98 6.99
N GLU A 38 -1.68 7.13 6.10
CA GLU A 38 -1.29 5.72 6.04
C GLU A 38 -1.26 5.20 4.60
N GLY A 39 -0.37 4.24 4.34
CA GLY A 39 -0.32 3.55 3.05
C GLY A 39 0.07 4.51 1.94
N GLY A 40 1.33 4.95 1.92
CA GLY A 40 1.76 6.06 1.07
C GLY A 40 1.37 5.92 -0.40
N ALA A 41 1.42 4.69 -0.94
CA ALA A 41 0.87 4.35 -2.24
C ALA A 41 -0.52 3.71 -2.14
N VAL A 42 -0.65 2.67 -1.31
CA VAL A 42 -1.87 1.86 -1.21
C VAL A 42 -2.33 1.75 0.24
N TYR A 43 -3.61 2.05 0.48
CA TYR A 43 -4.29 1.73 1.72
C TYR A 43 -5.34 0.65 1.49
N SER A 44 -5.37 -0.39 2.32
CA SER A 44 -6.36 -1.47 2.26
C SER A 44 -7.00 -1.76 3.63
N GLY A 45 -8.21 -1.27 3.84
CA GLY A 45 -8.95 -1.42 5.09
C GLY A 45 -10.24 -2.24 4.94
N GLY A 46 -10.72 -2.81 6.05
CA GLY A 46 -12.07 -3.37 6.14
C GLY A 46 -12.26 -4.60 5.26
N ASN A 47 -11.47 -5.65 5.49
CA ASN A 47 -11.60 -6.94 4.82
C ASN A 47 -11.37 -6.85 3.29
N SER A 48 -10.48 -5.95 2.88
CA SER A 48 -10.15 -5.66 1.47
C SER A 48 -8.95 -6.49 0.99
N THR A 49 -8.75 -6.57 -0.32
CA THR A 49 -7.66 -7.34 -0.94
C THR A 49 -6.87 -6.54 -1.96
N VAL A 50 -5.54 -6.59 -1.83
CA VAL A 50 -4.58 -6.06 -2.81
C VAL A 50 -3.79 -7.22 -3.39
N VAL A 51 -3.82 -7.38 -4.70
CA VAL A 51 -2.97 -8.34 -5.43
C VAL A 51 -2.03 -7.58 -6.37
N LEU A 52 -0.73 -7.79 -6.18
CA LEU A 52 0.34 -7.26 -7.03
C LEU A 52 1.05 -8.42 -7.71
N SER A 53 1.04 -8.42 -9.04
CA SER A 53 1.80 -9.40 -9.85
C SER A 53 2.77 -8.67 -10.75
N SER A 54 4.06 -9.00 -10.65
CA SER A 54 5.13 -8.37 -11.45
C SER A 54 5.02 -6.84 -11.48
N SER A 55 4.70 -6.23 -10.33
CA SER A 55 4.40 -4.81 -10.20
C SER A 55 5.37 -4.14 -9.24
N ASN A 56 5.63 -2.85 -9.46
CA ASN A 56 6.58 -2.10 -8.64
C ASN A 56 5.85 -0.96 -7.94
N ILE A 57 6.08 -0.83 -6.64
CA ILE A 57 5.75 0.37 -5.89
C ILE A 57 7.07 1.00 -5.45
N SER A 58 7.34 2.20 -5.93
CA SER A 58 8.57 2.93 -5.62
C SER A 58 8.26 4.32 -5.07
N VAL A 59 9.08 4.77 -4.12
CA VAL A 59 8.99 6.13 -3.56
C VAL A 59 7.61 6.41 -2.93
N GLY A 60 7.06 5.43 -2.20
CA GLY A 60 5.85 5.60 -1.40
C GLY A 60 6.14 6.29 -0.06
N LYS A 61 5.33 7.28 0.31
CA LYS A 61 5.50 8.01 1.59
C LYS A 61 4.21 8.10 2.39
N SER A 62 4.28 7.68 3.65
CA SER A 62 3.25 7.92 4.67
C SER A 62 3.75 8.99 5.64
N LEU A 63 3.09 10.15 5.64
CA LEU A 63 3.54 11.32 6.40
C LEU A 63 3.09 11.31 7.87
N GLY A 64 1.94 10.70 8.16
CA GLY A 64 1.30 10.79 9.48
C GLY A 64 1.52 9.56 10.36
N SER A 65 1.61 8.38 9.76
CA SER A 65 1.55 7.12 10.50
C SER A 65 2.35 6.02 9.80
N THR A 66 1.71 4.97 9.31
CA THR A 66 2.35 3.68 8.99
C THR A 66 2.27 3.33 7.51
N GLY A 67 3.05 2.32 7.10
CA GLY A 67 2.97 1.71 5.78
C GLY A 67 3.45 2.67 4.69
N GLY A 68 4.77 2.86 4.57
CA GLY A 68 5.32 3.86 3.66
C GLY A 68 4.87 3.64 2.21
N CYS A 69 4.80 2.39 1.75
CA CYS A 69 4.15 2.06 0.49
C CYS A 69 2.74 1.51 0.70
N ILE A 70 2.57 0.51 1.57
CA ILE A 70 1.27 -0.14 1.80
C ILE A 70 0.94 -0.17 3.28
N ALA A 71 -0.28 0.21 3.65
CA ALA A 71 -0.84 -0.04 4.98
C ALA A 71 -2.13 -0.85 4.86
N GLN A 72 -2.30 -1.85 5.72
CA GLN A 72 -3.51 -2.65 5.75
C GLN A 72 -4.01 -2.98 7.16
N TYR A 73 -5.34 -3.04 7.28
CA TYR A 73 -6.06 -3.15 8.55
C TYR A 73 -7.36 -3.95 8.39
N GLY A 74 -7.83 -4.55 9.49
CA GLY A 74 -9.18 -5.09 9.57
C GLY A 74 -9.41 -6.32 8.69
N GLN A 75 -8.57 -7.35 8.83
CA GLN A 75 -8.70 -8.63 8.10
C GLN A 75 -8.43 -8.51 6.59
N SER A 76 -7.70 -7.47 6.17
CA SER A 76 -7.31 -7.29 4.77
C SER A 76 -6.17 -8.23 4.36
N ASN A 77 -6.03 -8.46 3.06
CA ASN A 77 -5.00 -9.32 2.49
C ASN A 77 -4.16 -8.57 1.46
N LEU A 78 -2.84 -8.68 1.57
CA LEU A 78 -1.88 -8.29 0.55
C LEU A 78 -1.18 -9.54 0.01
N GLN A 79 -1.31 -9.78 -1.29
CA GLN A 79 -0.51 -10.75 -2.02
C GLN A 79 0.38 -10.00 -3.03
N ALA A 80 1.69 -10.22 -2.96
CA ALA A 80 2.64 -9.65 -3.90
C ALA A 80 3.57 -10.75 -4.43
N THR A 81 3.43 -11.06 -5.72
CA THR A 81 4.21 -12.09 -6.41
C THR A 81 5.08 -11.44 -7.49
N GLY A 82 6.39 -11.73 -7.47
CA GLY A 82 7.38 -11.16 -8.38
C GLY A 82 7.38 -9.62 -8.40
N SER A 83 6.97 -8.99 -7.31
CA SER A 83 6.71 -7.55 -7.21
C SER A 83 7.72 -6.88 -6.27
N VAL A 84 8.07 -5.63 -6.56
CA VAL A 84 9.08 -4.88 -5.80
C VAL A 84 8.43 -3.72 -5.05
N LEU A 85 8.75 -3.59 -3.76
CA LEU A 85 8.44 -2.41 -2.96
C LEU A 85 9.75 -1.76 -2.52
N GLU A 86 10.05 -0.57 -3.02
CA GLU A 86 11.34 0.09 -2.78
C GLU A 86 11.21 1.57 -2.44
N VAL A 87 12.20 2.09 -1.71
CA VAL A 87 12.27 3.51 -1.32
C VAL A 87 10.99 3.97 -0.61
N CYS A 88 10.42 3.10 0.23
CA CYS A 88 9.22 3.39 1.00
C CYS A 88 9.57 4.00 2.35
N VAL A 89 8.87 5.05 2.76
CA VAL A 89 9.12 5.76 4.02
C VAL A 89 7.84 5.98 4.81
N SER A 90 7.85 5.60 6.08
CA SER A 90 6.79 5.88 7.05
C SER A 90 7.36 6.62 8.26
N VAL A 91 6.65 7.61 8.79
CA VAL A 91 7.05 8.31 10.02
C VAL A 91 6.86 7.45 11.26
N GLY A 92 5.82 6.60 11.29
CA GLY A 92 5.51 5.69 12.38
C GLY A 92 6.21 4.33 12.25
N GLY A 93 5.61 3.41 11.48
CA GLY A 93 6.11 2.04 11.36
C GLY A 93 5.73 1.35 10.06
N GLY A 94 6.41 0.25 9.75
CA GLY A 94 6.22 -0.51 8.51
C GLY A 94 6.74 0.26 7.29
N GLY A 95 8.06 0.47 7.22
CA GLY A 95 8.71 1.28 6.19
C GLY A 95 8.19 1.02 4.77
N ALA A 96 8.10 -0.24 4.36
CA ALA A 96 7.42 -0.63 3.11
C ALA A 96 5.97 -1.03 3.33
N VAL A 97 5.74 -2.03 4.17
CA VAL A 97 4.41 -2.58 4.47
C VAL A 97 4.16 -2.51 5.96
N TYR A 98 2.99 -2.00 6.33
CA TYR A 98 2.43 -2.15 7.67
C TYR A 98 1.16 -3.00 7.61
N SER A 99 1.10 -4.02 8.45
CA SER A 99 -0.07 -4.90 8.57
C SER A 99 -0.40 -5.09 10.04
N SER A 100 -1.66 -4.95 10.40
CA SER A 100 -2.11 -5.12 11.80
C SER A 100 -3.48 -5.79 11.89
N GLY A 101 -3.86 -6.15 13.11
CA GLY A 101 -5.05 -6.95 13.37
C GLY A 101 -4.88 -8.37 12.84
N GLN A 102 -5.93 -8.90 12.20
CA GLN A 102 -5.90 -10.22 11.56
C GLN A 102 -5.58 -10.14 10.05
N SER A 103 -4.97 -9.04 9.60
CA SER A 103 -4.58 -8.87 8.19
C SER A 103 -3.35 -9.71 7.83
N GLN A 104 -3.26 -10.16 6.58
CA GLN A 104 -2.20 -11.05 6.10
C GLN A 104 -1.34 -10.40 5.02
N VAL A 105 -0.04 -10.71 5.03
CA VAL A 105 0.90 -10.40 3.95
C VAL A 105 1.47 -11.70 3.40
N VAL A 106 1.40 -11.88 2.08
CA VAL A 106 2.06 -12.97 1.35
C VAL A 106 2.98 -12.35 0.30
N LEU A 107 4.28 -12.63 0.42
CA LEU A 107 5.30 -12.17 -0.52
C LEU A 107 5.96 -13.39 -1.18
N GLU A 108 5.93 -13.41 -2.50
CA GLU A 108 6.52 -14.47 -3.31
C GLU A 108 7.48 -13.84 -4.33
N GLY A 109 8.70 -14.39 -4.41
CA GLY A 109 9.75 -13.93 -5.31
C GLY A 109 9.52 -14.35 -6.75
#